data_AF-A0A925GRM9-F1
#
_entry.id   AF-A0A925GRM9-F1
#
_cell.length_a   1.000
_cell.length_b   1.000
_cell.length_c   1.000
_cell.angle_alpha   90.00
_cell.angle_beta   90.00
_cell.angle_gamma   90.00
#
_symmetry.space_group_name_H-M   'P 1'
#
loop_
_entity.id
_entity.type
_entity.pdbx_description
1 polymer ?
#
loop_
_entity_poly.entity_id
_entity_poly.type
_entity_poly.pdbx_seq_one_letter_code
_entity_poly.pdbx_strand_id
1 'polypeptide(L)' 'MVSSSNAVPASLPILEILSDVKNGLGQHNTLILQAPPGAGKSTVLPLRLLAETWLGGQKILLLQPRRLAARAVAARLA' A
#
# COMPACT_ATOMS: atom_id res chain seq x y z
N MET A 1 0.86 13.58 -28.26
CA MET A 1 0.64 14.09 -26.88
C MET A 1 -0.54 13.35 -26.29
N VAL A 2 -0.32 12.07 -25.93
CA VAL A 2 -1.37 11.22 -25.34
C VAL A 2 -1.11 11.22 -23.85
N SER A 3 -1.91 11.98 -23.12
CA SER A 3 -1.94 11.97 -21.65
C SER A 3 -2.53 10.64 -21.20
N SER A 4 -1.66 9.66 -20.93
CA SER A 4 -2.04 8.43 -20.25
C SER A 4 -2.42 8.77 -18.81
N SER A 5 -3.70 9.07 -18.58
CA SER A 5 -4.29 9.19 -17.26
C SER A 5 -4.17 7.83 -16.57
N ASN A 6 -3.18 7.68 -15.68
CA ASN A 6 -3.10 6.55 -14.76
C ASN A 6 -4.18 6.78 -13.68
N ALA A 7 -5.44 6.59 -14.07
CA ALA A 7 -6.57 6.79 -13.19
C ALA A 7 -6.48 5.77 -12.05
N VAL A 8 -6.13 6.25 -10.86
CA VAL A 8 -6.40 5.51 -9.62
C VAL A 8 -7.92 5.26 -9.65
N PRO A 9 -8.39 4.01 -9.69
CA PRO A 9 -9.82 3.75 -9.75
C PRO A 9 -10.49 4.31 -8.48
N ALA A 10 -11.77 4.66 -8.62
CA ALA A 10 -12.67 5.17 -7.58
C ALA A 10 -12.25 4.79 -6.15
N SER A 11 -12.14 5.82 -5.29
CA SER A 11 -11.72 5.80 -3.88
C SER A 11 -11.54 4.40 -3.29
N LEU A 12 -10.31 3.88 -3.31
CA LEU A 12 -10.01 2.63 -2.64
C LEU A 12 -10.22 2.79 -1.13
N PRO A 13 -10.91 1.85 -0.44
CA PRO A 13 -11.19 1.96 1.01
C PRO A 13 -9.96 2.22 1.88
N ILE A 14 -8.77 1.80 1.45
CA ILE A 14 -7.53 2.06 2.20
C ILE A 14 -7.18 3.55 2.31
N LEU A 15 -7.65 4.39 1.39
CA LEU A 15 -7.38 5.82 1.40
C LEU A 15 -8.05 6.51 2.58
N GLU A 16 -9.20 6.00 3.03
CA GLU A 16 -9.97 6.55 4.15
C GLU A 16 -9.24 6.35 5.49
N ILE A 17 -8.52 5.25 5.64
CA ILE A 17 -7.80 4.90 6.89
C ILE A 17 -6.30 5.21 6.82
N LEU A 18 -5.81 5.82 5.74
CA LEU A 18 -4.38 5.96 5.48
C LEU A 18 -3.67 6.79 6.57
N SER A 19 -4.31 7.86 7.04
CA SER A 19 -3.77 8.72 8.10
C SER A 19 -3.58 7.94 9.41
N ASP A 20 -4.57 7.13 9.78
CA ASP A 20 -4.52 6.33 11.01
C ASP A 20 -3.41 5.28 10.95
N VAL A 21 -3.22 4.65 9.79
CA VAL A 21 -2.13 3.68 9.58
C VAL A 21 -0.77 4.35 9.69
N LYS A 22 -0.57 5.53 9.08
CA LYS A 22 0.69 6.28 9.15
C LYS A 22 1.02 6.71 10.56
N ASN A 23 0.03 7.26 11.27
CA ASN A 23 0.19 7.69 12.66
C ASN A 23 0.49 6.50 13.57
N GLY A 24 -0.24 5.39 13.41
CA GLY A 24 -0.03 4.17 14.18
C GLY A 24 1.37 3.59 14.00
N LEU A 25 1.86 3.52 12.76
CA LEU A 25 3.22 3.04 12.47
C LEU A 25 4.32 4.04 12.86
N GLY A 26 4.00 5.33 12.94
CA GLY A 26 4.92 6.35 13.46
C GLY A 26 5.09 6.30 14.99
N GLN A 27 4.12 5.74 15.72
CA GLN A 27 4.11 5.65 17.19
C GLN A 27 4.40 4.24 17.70
N HIS A 28 4.14 3.21 16.89
CA HIS A 28 4.24 1.80 17.25
C HIS A 28 4.94 1.00 16.15
N ASN A 29 5.68 -0.04 16.55
CA ASN A 29 6.39 -0.90 15.60
C ASN A 29 5.47 -1.88 14.84
N THR A 30 4.24 -2.07 15.32
CA THR A 30 3.31 -3.09 14.79
C THR A 30 1.89 -2.55 14.79
N LEU A 31 1.17 -2.78 13.69
CA LEU A 31 -0.25 -2.46 13.54
C LEU A 31 -0.97 -3.61 12.82
N ILE A 32 -2.17 -3.95 13.28
CA ILE A 32 -3.04 -4.93 12.61
C ILE A 32 -4.08 -4.17 11.80
N LEU A 33 -4.15 -4.47 10.50
CA LEU A 33 -5.06 -3.84 9.57
C LEU A 33 -6.06 -4.85 9.03
N GLN A 34 -7.35 -4.57 9.24
CA GLN A 34 -8.44 -5.32 8.63
C GLN A 34 -9.05 -4.49 7.50
N ALA A 35 -9.06 -5.04 6.29
CA ALA A 35 -9.67 -4.39 5.13
C ALA A 35 -10.22 -5.44 4.15
N PRO A 36 -11.34 -5.14 3.46
CA PRO A 36 -11.96 -6.08 2.53
C PRO A 36 -11.03 -6.48 1.36
N PRO A 37 -11.30 -7.59 0.66
CA PRO A 37 -10.65 -7.89 -0.61
C PRO A 37 -10.78 -6.71 -1.59
N GLY A 38 -9.73 -6.43 -2.36
CA GLY A 38 -9.73 -5.30 -3.30
C GLY A 38 -9.52 -3.91 -2.68
N ALA A 39 -9.45 -3.78 -1.35
CA ALA A 39 -9.34 -2.49 -0.66
C ALA A 39 -8.06 -1.67 -0.96
N GLY A 40 -7.04 -2.27 -1.58
CA GLY A 40 -5.77 -1.60 -1.87
C GLY A 40 -4.64 -1.89 -0.87
N LYS A 41 -4.84 -2.81 0.08
CA LYS A 41 -3.86 -3.17 1.13
C LYS A 41 -2.51 -3.68 0.62
N SER A 42 -2.49 -4.42 -0.49
CA SER A 42 -1.25 -4.93 -1.10
C SER A 42 -0.80 -4.09 -2.30
N THR A 43 -1.47 -2.98 -2.60
CA THR A 43 -1.17 -2.19 -3.80
C THR A 43 -0.86 -0.74 -3.46
N VAL A 44 -1.87 0.04 -3.07
CA VAL A 44 -1.71 1.47 -2.79
C VAL A 44 -1.07 1.69 -1.42
N LEU A 45 -1.40 0.88 -0.41
CA LEU A 45 -0.88 1.09 0.94
C LEU A 45 0.66 1.10 0.99
N PRO A 46 1.38 0.08 0.50
CA PRO A 46 2.84 0.05 0.65
C PRO A 46 3.49 1.22 -0.07
N LEU A 47 2.99 1.62 -1.24
CA LEU A 47 3.51 2.78 -1.99
C LEU A 47 3.35 4.10 -1.23
N ARG A 48 2.24 4.26 -0.49
CA ARG A 48 2.02 5.46 0.33
C ARG A 48 2.91 5.52 1.56
N LEU A 49 3.35 4.36 2.08
CA LEU A 49 4.24 4.27 3.23
C LEU A 49 5.72 4.51 2.85
N LEU A 50 6.09 4.32 1.57
CA LEU A 50 7.47 4.57 1.10
C LEU A 50 7.95 6.01 1.31
N ALA A 51 7.03 6.98 1.36
CA ALA A 51 7.34 8.39 1.54
C ALA A 51 7.42 8.83 3.01
N GLU A 52 7.20 7.92 3.97
CA GLU A 52 7.12 8.28 5.37
C GLU A 52 8.51 8.46 6.00
N THR A 53 8.65 9.49 6.84
CA THR A 53 9.91 9.84 7.50
C THR A 53 10.41 8.75 8.44
N TRP A 54 9.49 8.07 9.15
CA TRP A 54 9.82 6.97 10.06
C TRP A 54 10.37 5.73 9.34
N LEU A 55 10.08 5.56 8.04
CA LEU A 55 10.67 4.49 7.24
C LEU A 55 12.15 4.79 6.95
N GLY A 56 12.54 6.07 6.92
CA GLY A 56 13.94 6.49 6.75
C GLY A 56 14.55 6.04 5.42
N GLY A 57 13.76 5.97 4.35
CA GLY A 57 14.23 5.49 3.03
C GLY A 57 14.53 3.99 2.95
N GLN A 58 14.15 3.22 3.97
CA GLN A 58 14.29 1.76 3.97
C GLN A 58 13.29 1.09 3.01
N LYS A 59 13.52 -0.20 2.76
CA LYS A 59 12.66 -1.01 1.88
C LYS A 59 11.47 -1.59 2.65
N ILE A 60 10.33 -1.71 1.98
CA ILE A 60 9.17 -2.45 2.49
C ILE A 60 9.19 -3.87 1.90
N LEU A 61 9.19 -4.88 2.78
CA LEU A 61 9.03 -6.27 2.39
C LEU A 61 7.54 -6.64 2.42
N LEU A 62 6.93 -6.80 1.25
CA LEU A 62 5.53 -7.22 1.12
C LEU A 62 5.42 -8.73 0.95
N LEU A 63 5.01 -9.44 2.00
CA LEU A 63 4.81 -10.89 1.98
C LEU A 63 3.40 -11.25 1.50
N GLN A 64 3.28 -12.33 0.73
CA GLN A 64 2.01 -12.88 0.27
C GLN A 64 2.03 -14.41 0.39
N PRO A 65 0.92 -15.06 0.80
CA PRO A 65 0.90 -16.50 1.08
C PRO A 65 1.03 -17.36 -0.19
N ARG A 66 0.80 -16.79 -1.38
CA ARG A 66 0.77 -17.53 -2.65
C ARG A 66 1.63 -16.84 -3.70
N ARG A 67 2.48 -17.62 -4.38
CA ARG A 67 3.42 -17.12 -5.41
C ARG A 67 2.74 -16.34 -6.55
N LEU A 68 1.57 -16.79 -7.00
CA LEU A 68 0.82 -16.09 -8.05
C LEU A 68 0.37 -14.70 -7.60
N ALA A 69 -0.14 -14.57 -6.36
CA ALA A 69 -0.55 -13.29 -5.81
C ALA A 69 0.66 -12.34 -5.64
N ALA A 70 1.79 -12.85 -5.16
CA ALA A 70 3.03 -12.07 -5.05
C ALA A 70 3.47 -11.52 -6.42
N ARG A 71 3.48 -12.37 -7.45
CA ARG A 71 3.84 -11.96 -8.83
C ARG A 71 2.86 -10.94 -9.41
N ALA A 72 1.56 -11.17 -9.25
CA ALA A 72 0.53 -10.27 -9.76
C ALA A 72 0.60 -8.89 -9.10
N VAL A 73 0.85 -8.84 -7.79
CA VAL A 73 1.06 -7.58 -7.07
C VAL A 73 2.34 -6.90 -7.55
N ALA A 74 3.47 -7.60 -7.62
CA ALA A 74 4.72 -7.02 -8.09
C ALA A 74 4.59 -6.44 -9.50
N ALA A 75 3.97 -7.17 -10.43
CA ALA A 75 3.73 -6.69 -11.80
C ALA A 75 2.82 -5.46 -11.87
N ARG A 76 1.91 -5.29 -10.91
CA ARG A 76 1.02 -4.12 -10.81
C ARG A 76 1.72 -2.87 -10.25
N LEU A 77 2.80 -3.05 -9.50
CA LEU A 77 3.53 -1.97 -8.83
C LEU A 77 4.79 -1.53 -9.60
N ALA A 78 5.20 -2.28 -10.62
CA ALA A 78 6.28 -1.93 -11.55
C ALA A 78 5.81 -0.92 -12.59
#